data_AF-A0AAV2LAP1-F1
#
_entry.id   AF-A0AAV2LAP1-F1
#
_cell.length_a   1.000
_cell.length_b   1.000
_cell.length_c   1.000
_cell.angle_alpha   90.00
_cell.angle_beta   90.00
_cell.angle_gamma   90.00
#
_symmetry.space_group_name_H-M   'P 1'
#
loop_
_entity.id
_entity.type
_entity.pdbx_description
1 polymer ?
#
loop_
_entity_poly.entity_id
_entity_poly.type
_entity_poly.pdbx_seq_one_letter_code
_entity_poly.pdbx_strand_id
1 'polypeptide(L)'
;MVLVSGSRREERSSWVWALVDSTVGGKTGPRESSVLHSSARGSGVGDSLPVALLPNPFYRYFSLLFHIKPTSDTASVLLAVTDGPQNIMYVGVKLSAVVDGKQKVQFFYTEPDSDRSYEAASFSVPSMVGRWSRFALSVSQEEQVSFYHGCDSAPQVLRFERSPDPMDLDKASGVFVGQAGRADPDKFQGEVLEMRLVGDPQEAEHLCDGDDDTDAASGDFGSGAGDRSQTGNRVQTLLPPLRPVPEPPIVASKGGRNTVDMFEQWWSTAGRTRCPGGGGLVPGWLGWCE
;
A
#
# COMPACT_ATOMS: atom_id res chain seq x y z
N MET A 1 14.78 24.43 49.55
CA MET A 1 13.52 24.55 48.78
C MET A 1 13.78 23.99 47.41
N VAL A 2 13.12 22.87 47.09
CA VAL A 2 13.15 22.22 45.77
C VAL A 2 12.36 23.10 44.80
N LEU A 3 12.76 23.15 43.53
CA LEU A 3 11.87 22.92 42.39
C LEU A 3 12.71 22.65 41.13
N VAL A 4 12.75 21.37 40.76
CA VAL A 4 13.10 20.89 39.42
C VAL A 4 11.94 21.27 38.49
N SER A 5 12.22 21.87 37.34
CA SER A 5 11.27 21.95 36.23
C SER A 5 11.84 21.19 35.05
N GLY A 6 11.25 20.03 34.79
CA GLY A 6 11.61 19.15 33.67
C GLY A 6 11.11 19.72 32.35
N SER A 7 12.03 19.95 31.43
CA SER A 7 11.71 20.19 30.03
C SER A 7 11.26 18.87 29.40
N ARG A 8 9.94 18.69 29.27
CA ARG A 8 9.34 17.60 28.51
C ARG A 8 9.73 17.79 27.04
N ARG A 9 10.68 16.98 26.57
CA ARG A 9 11.08 16.93 25.17
C ARG A 9 9.96 16.24 24.40
N GLU A 10 9.20 17.01 23.64
CA GLU A 10 8.20 16.48 22.72
C GLU A 10 8.93 15.73 21.61
N GLU A 11 8.83 14.39 21.61
CA GLU A 11 9.34 13.54 20.54
C GLU A 11 8.53 13.82 19.28
N ARG A 12 9.15 14.50 18.30
CA ARG A 12 8.55 14.68 16.97
C ARG A 12 8.55 13.31 16.29
N SER A 13 7.38 12.66 16.20
CA SER A 13 7.15 11.53 15.32
C SER A 13 7.56 11.94 13.90
N SER A 14 8.54 11.24 13.32
CA SER A 14 8.98 11.46 11.94
C SER A 14 8.15 10.57 11.02
N TRP A 15 7.33 11.20 10.18
CA TRP A 15 6.51 10.53 9.18
C TRP A 15 7.29 10.46 7.87
N VAL A 16 7.36 9.27 7.24
CA VAL A 16 7.93 9.11 5.90
C VAL A 16 6.83 8.69 4.95
N TRP A 17 6.61 9.52 3.95
CA TRP A 17 5.63 9.33 2.89
C TRP A 17 6.35 9.01 1.59
N ALA A 18 5.88 8.00 0.88
CA ALA A 18 6.39 7.67 -0.44
C ALA A 18 5.23 7.33 -1.38
N LEU A 19 5.20 7.99 -2.54
CA LEU A 19 4.53 7.45 -3.71
C LEU A 19 5.53 6.48 -4.35
N VAL A 20 5.18 5.20 -4.40
CA VAL A 20 5.99 4.22 -5.12
C VAL A 20 5.29 3.95 -6.44
N ASP A 21 5.93 4.34 -7.54
CA ASP A 21 5.54 3.87 -8.87
C ASP A 21 6.13 2.46 -9.04
N SER A 22 5.25 1.46 -9.04
CA SER A 22 5.69 0.07 -9.09
C SER A 22 5.93 -0.34 -10.55
N THR A 23 7.05 0.06 -11.14
CA THR A 23 7.53 -0.55 -12.38
C THR A 23 8.13 -1.93 -12.07
N VAL A 24 7.30 -2.97 -12.03
CA VAL A 24 7.78 -4.34 -11.88
C VAL A 24 8.62 -4.72 -13.10
N GLY A 25 9.91 -4.93 -12.88
CA GLY A 25 10.84 -5.49 -13.86
C GLY A 25 10.48 -6.93 -14.19
N GLY A 26 9.64 -7.12 -15.21
CA GLY A 26 9.29 -8.41 -15.78
C GLY A 26 8.37 -8.18 -16.97
N LYS A 27 8.79 -8.61 -18.17
CA LYS A 27 8.10 -8.35 -19.44
C LYS A 27 6.63 -8.83 -19.43
N THR A 28 5.68 -7.98 -19.06
CA THR A 28 4.29 -7.94 -19.55
C THR A 28 3.61 -6.61 -19.17
N GLY A 29 3.60 -5.65 -20.10
CA GLY A 29 2.71 -4.46 -20.09
C GLY A 29 2.94 -3.41 -18.98
N PRO A 30 2.55 -2.14 -19.17
CA PRO A 30 2.62 -1.13 -18.12
C PRO A 30 1.47 -1.36 -17.14
N ARG A 31 1.75 -1.96 -15.98
CA ARG A 31 0.90 -1.81 -14.79
C ARG A 31 1.49 -0.67 -13.95
N GLU A 32 1.15 0.55 -14.33
CA GLU A 32 1.43 1.75 -13.54
C GLU A 32 0.42 1.76 -12.38
N SER A 33 0.80 1.20 -11.23
CA SER A 33 0.00 1.22 -10.01
C SER A 33 0.60 2.25 -9.07
N SER A 34 -0.09 3.36 -8.86
CA SER A 34 0.28 4.34 -7.85
C SER A 34 -0.04 3.78 -6.45
N VAL A 35 0.99 3.56 -5.64
CA VAL A 35 0.83 3.08 -4.26
C VAL A 35 0.91 4.27 -3.31
N LEU A 36 -0.11 4.44 -2.48
CA LEU A 36 0.00 5.28 -1.29
C LEU A 36 0.58 4.46 -0.15
N HIS A 37 1.73 4.85 0.38
CA HIS A 37 2.36 4.20 1.53
C HIS A 37 2.65 5.20 2.65
N SER A 38 2.37 4.77 3.88
CA SER A 38 2.70 5.51 5.09
C SER A 38 3.33 4.62 6.14
N SER A 39 4.40 5.11 6.77
CA SER A 39 5.06 4.49 7.92
C SER A 39 5.40 5.56 8.97
N ALA A 40 5.26 5.20 10.24
CA ALA A 40 5.67 6.07 11.34
C ALA A 40 5.86 5.38 12.68
N ARG A 41 6.84 5.89 13.41
CA ARG A 41 7.15 5.48 14.77
C ARG A 41 6.86 6.65 15.71
N GLY A 42 5.83 6.51 16.55
CA GLY A 42 5.43 7.52 17.53
C GLY A 42 3.92 7.75 17.58
N SER A 43 3.44 8.41 18.64
CA SER A 43 2.01 8.65 18.87
C SER A 43 1.55 9.90 18.11
N GLY A 44 0.68 9.73 17.10
CA GLY A 44 -0.06 10.83 16.48
C GLY A 44 0.02 10.87 14.95
N VAL A 45 -0.82 10.10 14.26
CA VAL A 45 -1.00 10.21 12.80
C VAL A 45 -1.86 11.46 12.51
N GLY A 46 -1.31 12.43 11.78
CA GLY A 46 -1.85 13.80 11.81
C GLY A 46 -2.01 14.53 10.48
N ASP A 47 -1.52 14.01 9.36
CA ASP A 47 -1.45 14.78 8.10
C ASP A 47 -2.47 14.29 7.06
N SER A 48 -3.06 15.26 6.33
CA SER A 48 -3.86 15.01 5.13
C SER A 48 -2.98 15.05 3.89
N LEU A 49 -3.15 14.10 2.99
CA LEU A 49 -2.48 14.00 1.70
C LEU A 49 -3.35 14.60 0.59
N PRO A 50 -2.74 15.18 -0.46
CA PRO A 50 -3.47 15.63 -1.64
C PRO A 50 -4.18 14.47 -2.34
N VAL A 51 -5.47 14.62 -2.65
CA VAL A 51 -6.21 13.61 -3.45
C VAL A 51 -5.61 13.38 -4.83
N ALA A 52 -4.82 14.33 -5.36
CA ALA A 52 -4.12 14.18 -6.64
C ALA A 52 -3.13 13.00 -6.69
N LEU A 53 -2.81 12.38 -5.55
CA LEU A 53 -2.02 11.15 -5.49
C LEU A 53 -2.82 9.88 -5.81
N LEU A 54 -4.16 9.99 -5.87
CA LEU A 54 -5.05 8.92 -6.28
C LEU A 54 -5.49 9.13 -7.73
N PRO A 55 -5.73 8.03 -8.48
CA PRO A 55 -6.36 8.15 -9.78
C PRO A 55 -7.77 8.71 -9.64
N ASN A 56 -8.21 9.41 -10.69
CA ASN A 56 -9.56 9.89 -10.83
C ASN A 56 -10.05 9.51 -12.24
N PRO A 57 -11.01 8.58 -12.41
CA PRO A 57 -11.84 7.96 -11.37
C PRO A 57 -11.04 7.07 -10.39
N PHE A 58 -11.53 6.97 -9.16
CA PHE A 58 -10.93 6.14 -8.11
C PHE A 58 -10.94 4.65 -8.47
N TYR A 59 -10.03 3.89 -7.86
CA TYR A 59 -9.95 2.45 -8.05
C TYR A 59 -11.28 1.77 -7.75
N ARG A 60 -11.83 1.06 -8.76
CA ARG A 60 -13.01 0.21 -8.54
C ARG A 60 -12.64 -1.05 -7.75
N TYR A 61 -11.48 -1.62 -8.01
CA TYR A 61 -10.93 -2.79 -7.33
C TYR A 61 -9.58 -2.41 -6.74
N PHE A 62 -9.34 -2.73 -5.49
CA PHE A 62 -8.16 -2.30 -4.78
C PHE A 62 -7.95 -3.15 -3.53
N SER A 63 -6.77 -3.02 -2.95
CA SER A 63 -6.42 -3.58 -1.66
C SER A 63 -5.99 -2.50 -0.68
N LEU A 64 -6.26 -2.76 0.59
CA LEU A 64 -5.84 -1.95 1.71
C LEU A 64 -5.03 -2.83 2.65
N LEU A 65 -3.79 -2.44 2.95
CA LEU A 65 -2.88 -3.24 3.76
C LEU A 65 -2.48 -2.46 5.01
N PHE A 66 -2.49 -3.13 6.16
CA PHE A 66 -2.20 -2.53 7.45
C PHE A 66 -1.22 -3.40 8.23
N HIS A 67 -0.21 -2.76 8.80
CA HIS A 67 0.66 -3.35 9.80
C HIS A 67 0.83 -2.34 10.93
N ILE A 68 0.08 -2.54 12.01
CA ILE A 68 -0.14 -1.55 13.06
C ILE A 68 -0.06 -2.17 14.45
N LYS A 69 0.15 -1.33 15.44
CA LYS A 69 0.06 -1.68 16.86
C LYS A 69 -0.71 -0.59 17.59
N PRO A 70 -2.06 -0.71 17.68
CA PRO A 70 -2.88 0.23 18.44
C PRO A 70 -2.45 0.23 19.91
N THR A 71 -2.46 1.40 20.55
CA THR A 71 -2.17 1.54 21.99
C THR A 71 -3.38 1.98 22.81
N SER A 72 -4.51 2.27 22.15
CA SER A 72 -5.77 2.64 22.77
C SER A 72 -6.87 1.63 22.44
N ASP A 73 -7.82 1.47 23.35
CA ASP A 73 -9.02 0.64 23.19
C ASP A 73 -10.22 1.40 22.63
N THR A 74 -10.07 2.70 22.34
CA THR A 74 -11.10 3.51 21.70
C THR A 74 -11.23 3.17 20.21
N ALA A 75 -12.34 3.58 19.60
CA ALA A 75 -12.47 3.54 18.16
C ALA A 75 -11.41 4.44 17.49
N SER A 76 -10.99 4.08 16.28
CA SER A 76 -9.98 4.84 15.53
C SER A 76 -10.08 4.58 14.04
N VAL A 77 -10.06 5.65 13.23
CA VAL A 77 -9.89 5.53 11.78
C VAL A 77 -8.42 5.24 11.46
N LEU A 78 -8.16 4.30 10.55
CA LEU A 78 -6.82 3.96 10.07
C LEU A 78 -6.48 4.66 8.76
N LEU A 79 -7.42 4.69 7.82
CA LEU A 79 -7.27 5.36 6.54
C LEU A 79 -8.64 5.86 6.10
N ALA A 80 -8.71 7.06 5.52
CA ALA A 80 -9.93 7.60 4.96
C ALA A 80 -9.66 8.46 3.73
N VAL A 81 -10.50 8.32 2.71
CA VAL A 81 -10.66 9.26 1.60
C VAL A 81 -11.99 9.95 1.83
N THR A 82 -12.00 11.27 1.99
CA THR A 82 -13.21 12.06 2.31
C THR A 82 -13.64 12.94 1.16
N ASP A 83 -14.89 13.40 1.20
CA ASP A 83 -15.35 14.52 0.38
C ASP A 83 -14.62 15.81 0.74
N GLY A 84 -14.76 16.84 -0.11
CA GLY A 84 -14.09 18.13 0.07
C GLY A 84 -14.44 18.84 1.38
N PRO A 85 -15.73 18.95 1.75
CA PRO A 85 -16.15 19.46 3.06
C PRO A 85 -15.75 18.60 4.27
N GLN A 86 -15.33 17.34 4.04
CA GLN A 86 -15.05 16.33 5.05
C GLN A 86 -16.28 15.99 5.90
N ASN A 87 -17.44 15.83 5.27
CA ASN A 87 -18.65 15.34 5.92
C ASN A 87 -18.77 13.81 5.87
N ILE A 88 -18.21 13.17 4.84
CA ILE A 88 -18.33 11.74 4.61
C ILE A 88 -16.98 11.12 4.20
N MET A 89 -16.86 9.81 4.39
CA MET A 89 -15.75 9.00 3.89
C MET A 89 -16.20 8.25 2.64
N TYR A 90 -15.66 8.57 1.47
CA TYR A 90 -15.85 7.78 0.26
C TYR A 90 -15.30 6.36 0.43
N VAL A 91 -14.09 6.25 0.98
CA VAL A 91 -13.47 4.97 1.33
C VAL A 91 -12.83 5.13 2.69
N GLY A 92 -12.98 4.14 3.57
CA GLY A 92 -12.31 4.20 4.87
C GLY A 92 -12.20 2.87 5.59
N VAL A 93 -11.25 2.78 6.51
CA VAL A 93 -11.11 1.65 7.43
C VAL A 93 -11.05 2.18 8.85
N LYS A 94 -11.90 1.62 9.70
CA LYS A 94 -12.03 2.02 11.10
C LYS A 94 -11.98 0.79 12.00
N LEU A 95 -11.26 0.92 13.11
CA LEU A 95 -11.35 -0.03 14.22
C LEU A 95 -12.44 0.46 15.17
N SER A 96 -13.35 -0.44 15.57
CA SER A 96 -14.28 -0.15 16.65
C SER A 96 -13.54 -0.09 18.00
N ALA A 97 -14.19 0.53 18.98
CA ALA A 97 -13.77 0.39 20.36
C ALA A 97 -13.75 -1.10 20.77
N VAL A 98 -12.88 -1.44 21.70
CA VAL A 98 -12.78 -2.79 22.27
C VAL A 98 -13.98 -3.04 23.16
N VAL A 99 -14.73 -4.10 22.89
CA VAL A 99 -15.82 -4.59 23.74
C VAL A 99 -15.58 -6.07 23.98
N ASP A 100 -15.52 -6.48 25.25
CA ASP A 100 -15.30 -7.87 25.65
C ASP A 100 -14.07 -8.53 25.00
N GLY A 101 -12.98 -7.78 24.88
CA GLY A 101 -11.73 -8.25 24.27
C GLY A 101 -11.78 -8.44 22.75
N LYS A 102 -12.85 -7.98 22.09
CA LYS A 102 -13.01 -8.00 20.63
C LYS A 102 -13.08 -6.59 20.06
N GLN A 103 -12.72 -6.47 18.80
CA GLN A 103 -12.88 -5.27 17.98
C GLN A 103 -13.51 -5.64 16.65
N LYS A 104 -13.99 -4.64 15.92
CA LYS A 104 -14.41 -4.78 14.53
C LYS A 104 -13.47 -3.99 13.63
N VAL A 105 -13.12 -4.60 12.50
CA VAL A 105 -12.55 -3.89 11.35
C VAL A 105 -13.72 -3.51 10.45
N GLN A 106 -14.05 -2.23 10.40
CA GLN A 106 -15.16 -1.66 9.66
C GLN A 106 -14.62 -1.03 8.37
N PHE A 107 -15.11 -1.48 7.23
CA PHE A 107 -14.79 -0.94 5.92
C PHE A 107 -15.95 -0.07 5.44
N PHE A 108 -15.64 1.17 5.08
CA PHE A 108 -16.57 2.14 4.55
C PHE A 108 -16.37 2.28 3.04
N TYR A 109 -17.48 2.25 2.32
CA TYR A 109 -17.54 2.54 0.89
C TYR A 109 -18.82 3.33 0.63
N THR A 110 -18.67 4.60 0.28
CA THR A 110 -19.78 5.56 0.18
C THR A 110 -19.75 6.22 -1.19
N GLU A 111 -20.88 6.18 -1.89
CA GLU A 111 -21.04 6.83 -3.18
C GLU A 111 -20.99 8.37 -3.04
N PRO A 112 -20.48 9.11 -4.04
CA PRO A 112 -20.30 10.56 -3.92
C PRO A 112 -21.56 11.39 -3.66
N ASP A 113 -22.73 10.85 -3.98
CA ASP A 113 -24.05 11.48 -3.84
C ASP A 113 -24.74 11.16 -2.50
N SER A 114 -24.07 10.44 -1.60
CA SER A 114 -24.62 10.05 -0.30
C SER A 114 -24.51 11.17 0.74
N ASP A 115 -25.51 11.26 1.62
CA ASP A 115 -25.52 12.24 2.72
C ASP A 115 -24.70 11.81 3.96
N ARG A 116 -24.29 10.53 4.02
CA ARG A 116 -23.56 9.95 5.16
C ARG A 116 -22.63 8.83 4.73
N SER A 117 -21.57 8.61 5.50
CA SER A 117 -20.67 7.45 5.33
C SER A 117 -21.43 6.13 5.48
N TYR A 118 -21.20 5.19 4.57
CA TYR A 118 -21.82 3.86 4.55
C TYR A 118 -20.82 2.77 4.93
N GLU A 119 -21.16 1.99 5.96
CA GLU A 119 -20.38 0.80 6.35
C GLU A 119 -20.73 -0.36 5.42
N ALA A 120 -19.81 -0.70 4.52
CA ALA A 120 -19.99 -1.74 3.52
C ALA A 120 -19.69 -3.15 4.06
N ALA A 121 -18.74 -3.26 5.00
CA ALA A 121 -18.41 -4.54 5.63
C ALA A 121 -17.87 -4.33 7.06
N SER A 122 -18.10 -5.30 7.94
CA SER A 122 -17.55 -5.30 9.30
C SER A 122 -17.13 -6.71 9.72
N PHE A 123 -15.87 -6.87 10.09
CA PHE A 123 -15.28 -8.14 10.49
C PHE A 123 -14.93 -8.12 11.98
N SER A 124 -15.39 -9.12 12.74
CA SER A 124 -15.06 -9.24 14.17
C SER A 124 -13.70 -9.93 14.35
N VAL A 125 -12.82 -9.30 15.12
CA VAL A 125 -11.47 -9.80 15.43
C VAL A 125 -11.19 -9.73 16.93
N PRO A 126 -10.21 -10.50 17.44
CA PRO A 126 -9.66 -10.26 18.76
C PRO A 126 -9.07 -8.84 18.86
N SER A 127 -9.06 -8.25 20.06
CA SER A 127 -8.45 -6.95 20.30
C SER A 127 -7.00 -6.91 19.80
N MET A 128 -6.66 -5.90 19.02
CA MET A 128 -5.30 -5.69 18.50
C MET A 128 -4.45 -4.78 19.41
N VAL A 129 -5.05 -4.26 20.49
CA VAL A 129 -4.39 -3.32 21.40
C VAL A 129 -3.13 -3.93 22.02
N GLY A 130 -2.03 -3.17 21.95
CA GLY A 130 -0.73 -3.54 22.50
C GLY A 130 0.04 -4.58 21.69
N ARG A 131 -0.48 -5.04 20.54
CA ARG A 131 0.12 -6.11 19.73
C ARG A 131 0.28 -5.69 18.28
N TRP A 132 1.43 -6.02 17.69
CA TRP A 132 1.61 -5.89 16.24
C TRP A 132 0.63 -6.80 15.54
N SER A 133 -0.17 -6.21 14.66
CA SER A 133 -1.24 -6.87 13.94
C SER A 133 -1.12 -6.51 12.47
N ARG A 134 -1.13 -7.54 11.62
CA ARG A 134 -1.01 -7.42 10.16
C ARG A 134 -2.30 -7.95 9.54
N PHE A 135 -2.94 -7.15 8.72
CA PHE A 135 -4.18 -7.53 8.04
C PHE A 135 -4.37 -6.76 6.74
N ALA A 136 -5.20 -7.29 5.85
CA ALA A 136 -5.55 -6.66 4.60
C ALA A 136 -7.03 -6.80 4.26
N LEU A 137 -7.53 -5.86 3.45
CA LEU A 137 -8.83 -5.91 2.82
C LEU A 137 -8.64 -5.91 1.30
N SER A 138 -9.41 -6.73 0.59
CA SER A 138 -9.46 -6.75 -0.88
C SER A 138 -10.88 -6.49 -1.35
N VAL A 139 -11.06 -5.50 -2.21
CA VAL A 139 -12.33 -5.23 -2.90
C VAL A 139 -12.23 -5.80 -4.30
N SER A 140 -12.93 -6.92 -4.54
CA SER A 140 -12.79 -7.70 -5.75
C SER A 140 -13.83 -7.35 -6.83
N GLN A 141 -13.67 -7.98 -8.00
CA GLN A 141 -14.57 -7.84 -9.14
C GLN A 141 -15.96 -8.45 -8.90
N GLU A 142 -16.09 -9.32 -7.91
CA GLU A 142 -17.33 -10.04 -7.60
C GLU A 142 -18.24 -9.31 -6.61
N GLU A 143 -17.95 -8.04 -6.32
CA GLU A 143 -18.65 -7.21 -5.32
C GLU A 143 -18.55 -7.79 -3.91
N GLN A 144 -17.33 -8.25 -3.59
CA GLN A 144 -17.01 -8.84 -2.29
C GLN A 144 -15.82 -8.11 -1.67
N VAL A 145 -15.85 -8.01 -0.34
CA VAL A 145 -14.74 -7.59 0.49
C VAL A 145 -14.17 -8.83 1.18
N SER A 146 -12.92 -9.17 0.86
CA SER A 146 -12.18 -10.23 1.52
C SER A 146 -11.27 -9.62 2.59
N PHE A 147 -11.33 -10.15 3.81
CA PHE A 147 -10.52 -9.73 4.95
C PHE A 147 -9.52 -10.81 5.32
N TYR A 148 -8.23 -10.48 5.23
CA TYR A 148 -7.10 -11.34 5.57
C TYR A 148 -6.56 -10.91 6.92
N HIS A 149 -6.58 -11.80 7.91
CA HIS A 149 -6.11 -11.53 9.26
C HIS A 149 -4.88 -12.38 9.58
N GLY A 150 -3.70 -11.78 9.50
CA GLY A 150 -2.43 -12.50 9.55
C GLY A 150 -2.25 -13.47 8.37
N CYS A 151 -1.34 -14.44 8.54
CA CYS A 151 -0.93 -15.37 7.49
C CYS A 151 -1.57 -16.78 7.61
N ASP A 152 -2.17 -17.10 8.76
CA ASP A 152 -2.57 -18.48 9.08
C ASP A 152 -4.06 -18.76 8.90
N SER A 153 -4.87 -17.72 8.63
CA SER A 153 -6.32 -17.83 8.56
C SER A 153 -6.85 -17.65 7.14
N ALA A 154 -7.85 -18.45 6.78
CA ALA A 154 -8.58 -18.24 5.55
C ALA A 154 -9.29 -16.87 5.59
N PRO A 155 -9.35 -16.15 4.47
CA PRO A 155 -9.98 -14.84 4.44
C PRO A 155 -11.47 -14.94 4.75
N GLN A 156 -11.98 -13.96 5.52
CA GLN A 156 -13.42 -13.78 5.70
C GLN A 156 -13.95 -12.98 4.51
N VAL A 157 -15.00 -13.46 3.87
CA VAL A 157 -15.54 -12.80 2.66
C VAL A 157 -16.96 -12.34 2.90
N LEU A 158 -17.23 -11.07 2.64
CA LEU A 158 -18.57 -10.47 2.72
C LEU A 158 -18.94 -9.82 1.40
N ARG A 159 -20.17 -10.04 0.94
CA ARG A 159 -20.71 -9.33 -0.23
C ARG A 159 -21.25 -7.97 0.19
N PHE A 160 -21.09 -6.98 -0.67
CA PHE A 160 -21.70 -5.66 -0.50
C PHE A 160 -22.21 -5.15 -1.85
N GLU A 161 -23.18 -4.26 -1.81
CA GLU A 161 -23.73 -3.64 -3.01
C GLU A 161 -23.17 -2.22 -3.17
N ARG A 162 -22.93 -1.82 -4.41
CA ARG A 162 -22.48 -0.46 -4.78
C ARG A 162 -22.91 -0.13 -6.19
N SER A 163 -22.79 1.14 -6.58
CA SER A 163 -23.13 1.58 -7.92
C SER A 163 -22.20 0.96 -8.98
N PRO A 164 -22.70 0.74 -10.22
CA PRO A 164 -21.83 0.41 -11.35
C PRO A 164 -21.00 1.62 -11.81
N ASP A 165 -21.36 2.82 -11.37
CA ASP A 165 -20.75 4.06 -11.82
C ASP A 165 -19.32 4.21 -11.25
N PRO A 166 -18.40 4.85 -12.01
CA PRO A 166 -17.09 5.20 -11.48
C PRO A 166 -17.21 6.22 -10.34
N MET A 167 -16.34 6.09 -9.33
CA MET A 167 -16.27 7.05 -8.23
C MET A 167 -15.32 8.19 -8.61
N ASP A 168 -15.88 9.33 -8.99
CA ASP A 168 -15.10 10.54 -9.26
C ASP A 168 -14.82 11.30 -7.95
N LEU A 169 -13.54 11.54 -7.67
CA LEU A 169 -13.11 12.27 -6.49
C LEU A 169 -13.09 13.78 -6.79
N ASP A 170 -13.70 14.58 -5.91
CA ASP A 170 -13.59 16.03 -6.00
C ASP A 170 -12.16 16.49 -5.72
N LYS A 171 -11.71 17.59 -6.33
CA LYS A 171 -10.35 18.11 -6.16
C LYS A 171 -10.03 18.56 -4.73
N ALA A 172 -11.06 18.93 -3.96
CA ALA A 172 -10.93 19.30 -2.56
C ALA A 172 -10.98 18.08 -1.61
N SER A 173 -11.26 16.88 -2.13
CA SER A 173 -11.23 15.64 -1.35
C SER A 173 -9.90 15.49 -0.61
N GLY A 174 -9.95 14.88 0.56
CA GLY A 174 -8.78 14.66 1.40
C GLY A 174 -8.48 13.18 1.53
N VAL A 175 -7.21 12.82 1.54
CA VAL A 175 -6.76 11.48 1.94
C VAL A 175 -6.10 11.59 3.30
N PHE A 176 -6.54 10.77 4.26
CA PHE A 176 -6.10 10.84 5.65
C PHE A 176 -5.60 9.48 6.09
N VAL A 177 -4.55 9.52 6.92
CA VAL A 177 -4.02 8.35 7.62
C VAL A 177 -4.29 8.60 9.11
N GLY A 178 -4.77 7.57 9.81
CA GLY A 178 -5.06 7.57 11.25
C GLY A 178 -6.14 8.55 11.73
N GLN A 179 -6.92 9.16 10.83
CA GLN A 179 -8.07 10.03 11.11
C GLN A 179 -8.92 10.18 9.84
N ALA A 180 -10.05 10.88 9.92
CA ALA A 180 -10.88 11.23 8.76
C ALA A 180 -11.27 12.72 8.69
N GLY A 181 -10.45 13.61 9.24
CA GLY A 181 -10.76 15.03 9.32
C GLY A 181 -12.05 15.28 10.12
N ARG A 182 -13.04 15.96 9.52
CA ARG A 182 -14.35 16.18 10.13
C ARG A 182 -15.36 15.04 9.90
N ALA A 183 -15.06 14.10 9.00
CA ALA A 183 -16.00 13.04 8.62
C ALA A 183 -16.15 11.99 9.73
N ASP A 184 -15.11 11.82 10.55
CA ASP A 184 -15.12 10.98 11.74
C ASP A 184 -14.16 11.55 12.79
N PRO A 185 -14.59 11.73 14.06
CA PRO A 185 -13.76 12.31 15.11
C PRO A 185 -12.68 11.35 15.63
N ASP A 186 -12.77 10.05 15.35
CA ASP A 186 -11.93 9.03 15.94
C ASP A 186 -10.52 9.01 15.33
N LYS A 187 -9.50 9.10 16.19
CA LYS A 187 -8.09 9.19 15.79
C LYS A 187 -7.31 7.97 16.25
N PHE A 188 -6.44 7.46 15.37
CA PHE A 188 -5.54 6.36 15.67
C PHE A 188 -4.44 6.78 16.64
N GLN A 189 -4.24 5.96 17.67
CA GLN A 189 -3.15 6.07 18.62
C GLN A 189 -2.40 4.74 18.64
N GLY A 190 -1.11 4.77 18.31
CA GLY A 190 -0.27 3.59 18.28
C GLY A 190 0.94 3.74 17.38
N GLU A 191 1.55 2.62 17.05
CA GLU A 191 2.67 2.53 16.10
C GLU A 191 2.18 2.04 14.74
N VAL A 192 2.73 2.58 13.65
CA VAL A 192 2.35 2.25 12.28
C VAL A 192 3.58 1.82 11.50
N LEU A 193 3.68 0.53 11.19
CA LEU A 193 4.70 0.08 10.24
C LEU A 193 4.23 0.34 8.81
N GLU A 194 2.95 0.09 8.55
CA GLU A 194 2.37 0.22 7.22
C GLU A 194 0.89 0.58 7.26
N MET A 195 0.49 1.56 6.44
CA MET A 195 -0.87 1.65 5.90
C MET A 195 -0.78 1.99 4.42
N ARG A 196 -1.33 1.10 3.58
CA ARG A 196 -1.29 1.22 2.11
C ARG A 196 -2.66 1.13 1.49
N LEU A 197 -2.80 1.83 0.36
CA LEU A 197 -3.87 1.65 -0.61
C LEU A 197 -3.22 1.38 -1.97
N VAL A 198 -3.64 0.27 -2.61
CA VAL A 198 -3.08 -0.18 -3.88
C VAL A 198 -4.21 -0.54 -4.84
N GLY A 199 -4.10 -0.09 -6.10
CA GLY A 199 -5.09 -0.35 -7.15
C GLY A 199 -5.19 -1.79 -7.63
N ASP A 200 -4.39 -2.72 -7.08
CA ASP A 200 -4.48 -4.14 -7.36
C ASP A 200 -5.10 -4.88 -6.16
N PRO A 201 -6.28 -5.51 -6.32
CA PRO A 201 -6.92 -6.26 -5.25
C PRO A 201 -6.13 -7.51 -4.82
N GLN A 202 -5.23 -8.04 -5.64
CA GLN A 202 -4.45 -9.25 -5.35
C GLN A 202 -3.31 -9.01 -4.36
N GLU A 203 -2.87 -7.76 -4.17
CA GLU A 203 -1.83 -7.44 -3.17
C GLU A 203 -2.23 -7.81 -1.75
N ALA A 204 -3.53 -7.89 -1.45
CA ALA A 204 -4.00 -8.37 -0.15
C ALA A 204 -3.68 -9.86 0.09
N GLU A 205 -3.61 -10.67 -0.97
CA GLU A 205 -3.23 -12.09 -0.89
C GLU A 205 -1.72 -12.24 -0.62
N HIS A 206 -0.92 -11.30 -1.12
CA HIS A 206 0.52 -11.19 -0.92
C HIS A 206 0.89 -10.55 0.43
N LEU A 207 -0.05 -10.48 1.39
CA LEU A 207 0.16 -9.82 2.68
C LEU A 207 1.43 -10.31 3.39
N CYS A 208 1.85 -11.57 3.22
CA CYS A 208 2.97 -12.18 3.94
C CYS A 208 4.20 -12.52 3.08
N ASP A 209 4.20 -12.22 1.78
CA ASP A 209 5.24 -12.69 0.84
C ASP A 209 6.60 -11.98 1.01
N GLY A 210 6.65 -10.88 1.75
CA GLY A 210 7.85 -10.06 1.95
C GLY A 210 8.70 -10.36 3.19
N ASP A 211 8.33 -11.36 3.99
CA ASP A 211 8.97 -11.64 5.28
C ASP A 211 9.96 -12.86 5.23
N ASP A 212 10.27 -13.41 4.05
CA ASP A 212 10.97 -14.71 3.91
C ASP A 212 12.51 -14.64 3.70
N ASP A 213 13.13 -13.46 3.81
CA ASP A 213 14.57 -13.27 3.51
C ASP A 213 15.42 -12.79 4.69
N THR A 214 15.26 -13.36 5.89
CA THR A 214 16.32 -13.35 6.91
C THR A 214 16.26 -14.61 7.76
N ASP A 215 16.82 -15.75 7.29
CA ASP A 215 17.35 -16.83 8.15
C ASP A 215 18.03 -18.00 7.38
N ALA A 216 18.74 -17.72 6.28
CA ALA A 216 19.55 -18.71 5.58
C ALA A 216 21.04 -18.34 5.52
N ALA A 217 21.67 -18.18 6.67
CA ALA A 217 23.13 -18.11 6.79
C ALA A 217 23.64 -18.93 7.98
N SER A 218 23.73 -20.25 7.81
CA SER A 218 24.68 -21.11 8.54
C SER A 218 24.87 -22.43 7.79
N GLY A 219 25.76 -22.39 6.81
CA GLY A 219 26.38 -23.57 6.20
C GLY A 219 27.88 -23.58 6.53
N ASP A 220 28.21 -23.63 7.82
CA ASP A 220 29.56 -23.94 8.30
C ASP A 220 29.49 -25.28 9.02
N PHE A 221 30.09 -26.33 8.44
CA PHE A 221 30.83 -27.36 9.17
C PHE A 221 31.72 -28.12 8.19
N GLY A 222 33.03 -27.91 8.32
CA GLY A 222 34.07 -28.68 7.64
C GLY A 222 34.44 -30.01 8.33
N SER A 223 34.89 -30.94 7.47
CA SER A 223 36.02 -31.87 7.66
C SER A 223 35.97 -33.03 8.67
N GLY A 224 36.26 -34.26 8.19
CA GLY A 224 36.77 -35.34 9.05
C GLY A 224 36.72 -36.75 8.44
N ALA A 225 37.88 -37.31 8.09
CA ALA A 225 38.08 -38.67 7.58
C ALA A 225 38.12 -39.74 8.68
N GLY A 226 37.78 -41.00 8.35
CA GLY A 226 38.05 -42.16 9.20
C GLY A 226 37.30 -43.45 8.78
N ASP A 227 38.08 -44.46 8.41
CA ASP A 227 37.69 -45.76 7.84
C ASP A 227 37.45 -46.84 8.94
N ARG A 228 36.40 -47.67 8.81
CA ARG A 228 36.37 -49.15 8.90
C ARG A 228 35.03 -49.77 9.37
N SER A 229 34.50 -50.60 8.47
CA SER A 229 34.07 -52.01 8.64
C SER A 229 32.74 -52.42 9.33
N GLN A 230 31.86 -52.91 8.45
CA GLN A 230 31.03 -54.14 8.51
C GLN A 230 29.72 -54.20 9.32
N THR A 231 28.63 -54.35 8.55
CA THR A 231 27.50 -55.31 8.59
C THR A 231 26.22 -54.54 8.20
N GLY A 232 25.27 -54.98 7.38
CA GLY A 232 25.02 -56.16 6.56
C GLY A 232 23.77 -55.87 5.70
N ASN A 233 23.68 -56.51 4.54
CA ASN A 233 22.51 -56.67 3.66
C ASN A 233 21.87 -55.43 2.98
N ARG A 234 22.26 -55.17 1.72
CA ARG A 234 21.48 -54.41 0.74
C ARG A 234 21.30 -55.24 -0.54
N VAL A 235 20.07 -55.60 -0.86
CA VAL A 235 19.68 -56.19 -2.15
C VAL A 235 19.56 -55.08 -3.21
N GLN A 236 20.10 -55.35 -4.39
CA GLN A 236 20.18 -54.45 -5.55
C GLN A 236 18.88 -54.49 -6.37
N THR A 237 18.38 -53.32 -6.77
CA THR A 237 17.62 -53.17 -8.02
C THR A 237 18.20 -51.96 -8.74
N LEU A 238 18.96 -52.23 -9.80
CA LEU A 238 19.62 -51.26 -10.67
C LEU A 238 18.62 -50.70 -11.69
N LEU A 239 18.45 -49.39 -11.74
CA LEU A 239 17.94 -48.66 -12.91
C LEU A 239 19.00 -47.62 -13.32
N PRO A 240 19.34 -47.49 -14.62
CA PRO A 240 20.52 -46.74 -15.07
C PRO A 240 20.32 -45.22 -15.04
N PRO A 241 21.41 -44.43 -14.87
CA PRO A 241 21.33 -42.97 -14.85
C PRO A 241 21.11 -42.38 -16.26
N LEU A 242 20.16 -41.46 -16.37
CA LEU A 242 19.95 -40.62 -17.55
C LEU A 242 21.15 -39.67 -17.73
N ARG A 243 21.66 -39.60 -18.96
CA ARG A 243 22.81 -38.75 -19.31
C ARG A 243 22.42 -37.27 -19.38
N PRO A 244 23.31 -36.33 -19.04
CA PRO A 244 23.06 -34.89 -19.20
C PRO A 244 22.93 -34.50 -20.69
N VAL A 245 21.98 -33.62 -20.98
CA VAL A 245 21.76 -33.01 -22.31
C VAL A 245 22.90 -32.03 -22.62
N PRO A 246 23.44 -31.96 -23.85
CA PRO A 246 24.46 -30.96 -24.22
C PRO A 246 23.82 -29.58 -24.41
N GLU A 247 24.44 -28.54 -23.83
CA GLU A 247 24.08 -27.14 -24.07
C GLU A 247 24.43 -26.70 -25.51
N PRO A 248 23.59 -25.86 -26.15
CA PRO A 248 23.87 -25.30 -27.47
C PRO A 248 24.98 -24.24 -27.44
N PRO A 249 25.72 -24.05 -28.55
CA PRO A 249 26.90 -23.20 -28.58
C PRO A 249 26.54 -21.71 -28.46
N ILE A 250 27.29 -21.02 -27.59
CA ILE A 250 27.25 -19.58 -27.39
C ILE A 250 27.91 -18.91 -28.61
N VAL A 251 27.12 -18.18 -29.41
CA VAL A 251 27.64 -17.37 -30.53
C VAL A 251 28.07 -16.01 -29.99
N ALA A 252 29.37 -15.73 -30.09
CA ALA A 252 29.94 -14.41 -29.82
C ALA A 252 29.58 -13.43 -30.94
N SER A 253 28.82 -12.38 -30.62
CA SER A 253 28.66 -11.23 -31.52
C SER A 253 29.68 -10.15 -31.17
N LYS A 254 30.66 -9.98 -32.06
CA LYS A 254 31.58 -8.84 -32.07
C LYS A 254 30.90 -7.65 -32.76
N GLY A 255 30.81 -6.54 -32.02
CA GLY A 255 31.16 -5.20 -32.49
C GLY A 255 30.10 -4.43 -33.29
N GLY A 256 29.82 -3.20 -32.84
CA GLY A 256 29.15 -2.22 -33.69
C GLY A 256 28.62 -0.98 -32.99
N ARG A 257 29.52 -0.06 -32.64
CA ARG A 257 29.38 1.42 -32.66
C ARG A 257 28.12 2.08 -32.08
N ASN A 258 28.36 2.79 -30.97
CA ASN A 258 27.97 4.17 -30.68
C ASN A 258 26.81 4.76 -31.50
N THR A 259 25.65 4.88 -30.87
CA THR A 259 24.72 5.99 -31.05
C THR A 259 24.33 6.51 -29.67
N VAL A 260 25.12 7.48 -29.19
CA VAL A 260 24.60 8.55 -28.36
C VAL A 260 23.66 9.39 -29.22
N ASP A 261 22.70 10.05 -28.58
CA ASP A 261 21.69 10.97 -29.14
C ASP A 261 20.40 10.37 -29.69
N MET A 262 19.48 10.02 -28.78
CA MET A 262 18.05 10.23 -29.02
C MET A 262 17.24 10.23 -27.71
N PHE A 263 17.51 11.17 -26.80
CA PHE A 263 16.59 11.52 -25.69
C PHE A 263 16.81 12.97 -25.19
N GLU A 264 17.06 13.89 -26.12
CA GLU A 264 17.12 15.34 -25.90
C GLU A 264 16.41 16.02 -27.08
N GLN A 265 15.11 15.75 -27.21
CA GLN A 265 14.25 16.43 -28.16
C GLN A 265 12.79 16.33 -27.73
N TRP A 266 12.45 16.96 -26.59
CA TRP A 266 11.10 17.47 -26.33
C TRP A 266 11.07 18.56 -25.24
N TRP A 267 11.97 19.54 -25.32
CA TRP A 267 11.81 20.83 -24.62
C TRP A 267 12.34 22.05 -25.37
N SER A 268 12.39 22.03 -26.71
CA SER A 268 12.68 23.25 -27.48
C SER A 268 11.83 23.38 -28.73
N THR A 269 10.58 23.80 -28.52
CA THR A 269 9.83 24.59 -29.51
C THR A 269 8.67 25.34 -28.83
N ALA A 270 8.98 26.08 -27.75
CA ALA A 270 8.13 27.20 -27.36
C ALA A 270 8.36 28.33 -28.36
N GLY A 271 7.56 28.32 -29.43
CA GLY A 271 7.49 29.39 -30.40
C GLY A 271 7.19 30.71 -29.71
N ARG A 272 8.08 31.68 -29.90
CA ARG A 272 7.80 33.09 -29.62
C ARG A 272 6.69 33.54 -30.56
N THR A 273 5.54 33.90 -30.01
CA THR A 273 4.62 34.81 -30.68
C THR A 273 4.60 36.11 -29.90
N ARG A 274 5.10 37.16 -30.53
CA ARG A 274 5.16 38.53 -30.01
C ARG A 274 3.88 39.23 -30.43
N CYS A 275 2.96 39.47 -29.49
CA CYS A 275 1.91 40.47 -29.69
C CYS A 275 2.55 41.87 -29.52
N PRO A 276 2.35 42.81 -30.46
CA PRO A 276 2.93 44.15 -30.34
C PRO A 276 2.05 45.06 -29.47
N GLY A 277 2.64 45.60 -28.40
CA GLY A 277 2.20 46.86 -27.77
C GLY A 277 1.36 46.73 -26.50
N GLY A 278 1.73 47.53 -25.48
CA GLY A 278 0.86 47.97 -24.40
C GLY A 278 0.92 47.16 -23.11
N GLY A 279 1.50 47.76 -22.05
CA GLY A 279 1.60 47.16 -20.72
C GLY A 279 0.29 47.18 -19.93
N GLY A 280 0.10 46.14 -19.10
CA GLY A 280 -0.95 46.04 -18.09
C GLY A 280 -1.49 44.61 -17.98
N LEU A 281 -1.29 43.96 -16.83
CA LEU A 281 -1.90 42.67 -16.52
C LEU A 281 -3.22 42.91 -15.78
N VAL A 282 -4.32 42.45 -16.38
CA VAL A 282 -5.63 42.22 -15.73
C VAL A 282 -5.92 40.73 -15.78
N PRO A 283 -6.47 40.11 -14.71
CA PRO A 283 -6.86 38.70 -14.73
C PRO A 283 -8.33 38.54 -15.15
N GLY A 284 -8.57 37.67 -16.14
CA GLY A 284 -9.89 37.23 -16.61
C GLY A 284 -9.72 36.59 -17.98
N TRP A 285 -9.68 35.26 -18.06
CA TRP A 285 -10.82 34.40 -18.40
C TRP A 285 -11.58 34.85 -19.65
N LEU A 286 -11.54 33.95 -20.66
CA LEU A 286 -12.15 33.98 -22.00
C LEU A 286 -11.40 34.79 -23.07
N GLY A 287 -11.00 34.11 -24.15
CA GLY A 287 -10.51 34.74 -25.36
C GLY A 287 -10.00 33.71 -26.36
N TRP A 288 -10.89 33.29 -27.25
CA TRP A 288 -10.49 32.78 -28.56
C TRP A 288 -9.75 33.89 -29.31
N CYS A 289 -8.64 33.57 -29.99
CA CYS A 289 -8.09 34.45 -31.01
C CYS A 289 -8.81 34.17 -32.32
N GLU A 290 -9.33 35.22 -32.95
CA GLU A 290 -9.88 35.23 -34.30
C GLU A 290 -8.77 35.07 -35.36
#